data_AF-A0A2H6FL54-F1
#
_entry.id   AF-A0A2H6FL54-F1
#
_cell.length_a   1.000
_cell.length_b   1.000
_cell.length_c   1.000
_cell.angle_alpha   90.00
_cell.angle_beta   90.00
_cell.angle_gamma   90.00
#
_symmetry.space_group_name_H-M   'P 1'
#
loop_
_entity.id
_entity.type
_entity.pdbx_description
1 polymer ?
#
loop_
_entity_poly.entity_id
_entity_poly.type
_entity_poly.pdbx_seq_one_letter_code
_entity_poly.pdbx_strand_id
1 'polypeptide(L)'
;MTEGFAALITMNNRLHDLATAMLTASGFIMWMMIKRYKASNNPGSRSNLLRLHKVFSRIFIASLLWMLAGGIPRILTFRSFEWSNAVMNQHIPGLIVRHLTAFLMIALGTYFWIRISKKIKEIEHSS
;
A
#
# COMPACT_ATOMS: atom_id res chain seq x y z
N MET A 1 29.05 11.56 3.42
CA MET A 1 27.93 11.03 4.24
C MET A 1 28.45 9.84 5.02
N THR A 2 28.17 9.74 6.31
CA THR A 2 28.52 8.55 7.10
C THR A 2 27.79 7.33 6.57
N GLU A 3 28.45 6.18 6.51
CA GLU A 3 27.90 4.93 5.96
C GLU A 3 26.56 4.55 6.60
N GLY A 4 26.41 4.81 7.91
CA GLY A 4 25.16 4.58 8.65
C GLY A 4 23.96 5.38 8.13
N PHE A 5 24.18 6.62 7.65
CA PHE A 5 23.08 7.43 7.10
C PHE A 5 22.59 6.89 5.75
N ALA A 6 23.51 6.42 4.91
CA ALA A 6 23.17 5.78 3.63
C ALA A 6 22.42 4.44 3.84
N ALA A 7 22.80 3.67 4.87
CA ALA A 7 22.09 2.44 5.25
C ALA A 7 20.64 2.73 5.69
N LEU A 8 20.43 3.77 6.52
CA LEU A 8 19.10 4.18 6.98
C LEU A 8 18.18 4.62 5.83
N ILE A 9 18.71 5.40 4.86
CA ILE A 9 17.94 5.80 3.68
C ILE A 9 17.54 4.56 2.84
N THR A 10 18.49 3.65 2.61
CA THR A 10 18.24 2.43 1.83
C THR A 10 17.19 1.55 2.51
N MET A 11 17.29 1.39 3.84
CA MET A 11 16.33 0.65 4.64
C MET A 11 14.94 1.31 4.58
N ASN A 12 14.85 2.64 4.75
CA ASN A 12 13.60 3.38 4.63
C ASN A 12 12.95 3.18 3.25
N ASN A 13 13.72 3.25 2.16
CA ASN A 13 13.20 3.04 0.81
C ASN A 13 12.63 1.63 0.62
N ARG A 14 13.29 0.59 1.16
CA ARG A 14 12.78 -0.79 1.12
C ARG A 14 11.53 -0.96 1.97
N LEU A 15 11.48 -0.35 3.15
CA LEU A 15 10.31 -0.39 4.02
C LEU A 15 9.11 0.37 3.43
N HIS A 16 9.35 1.49 2.73
CA HIS A 16 8.31 2.21 2.00
C HIS A 16 7.74 1.35 0.85
N ASP A 17 8.60 0.72 0.05
CA ASP A 17 8.17 -0.15 -1.05
C ASP A 17 7.42 -1.39 -0.49
N LEU A 18 7.87 -1.95 0.64
CA LEU A 18 7.16 -3.01 1.36
C LEU A 18 5.78 -2.55 1.86
N ALA A 19 5.67 -1.36 2.46
CA ALA A 19 4.41 -0.82 2.93
C ALA A 19 3.42 -0.63 1.77
N THR A 20 3.90 -0.20 0.61
CA THR A 20 3.09 -0.08 -0.62
C THR A 20 2.54 -1.45 -1.06
N ALA A 21 3.37 -2.49 -1.02
CA ALA A 21 2.95 -3.85 -1.33
C ALA A 21 1.94 -4.40 -0.31
N MET A 22 2.15 -4.18 0.98
CA MET A 22 1.23 -4.61 2.05
C MET A 22 -0.12 -3.91 1.96
N LEU A 23 -0.13 -2.61 1.66
CA LEU A 23 -1.35 -1.83 1.43
C LEU A 23 -2.15 -2.41 0.26
N THR A 24 -1.48 -2.71 -0.85
CA THR A 24 -2.13 -3.27 -2.04
C THR A 24 -2.64 -4.70 -1.78
N ALA A 25 -1.82 -5.54 -1.15
CA ALA A 25 -2.16 -6.92 -0.84
C ALA A 25 -3.35 -7.03 0.13
N SER A 26 -3.38 -6.21 1.18
CA SER A 26 -4.49 -6.19 2.14
C SER A 26 -5.82 -5.79 1.48
N GLY A 27 -5.81 -4.78 0.62
CA GLY A 27 -6.98 -4.41 -0.18
C GLY A 27 -7.43 -5.54 -1.13
N PHE A 28 -6.49 -6.16 -1.85
CA PHE A 28 -6.81 -7.23 -2.79
C PHE A 28 -7.35 -8.49 -2.10
N ILE A 29 -6.72 -8.93 -1.01
CA ILE A 29 -7.17 -10.08 -0.22
C ILE A 29 -8.59 -9.84 0.28
N MET A 30 -8.87 -8.66 0.85
CA MET A 30 -10.18 -8.36 1.38
C MET A 30 -11.26 -8.30 0.29
N TRP A 31 -10.91 -7.86 -0.92
CA TRP A 31 -11.80 -7.89 -2.08
C TRP A 31 -12.17 -9.33 -2.45
N MET A 32 -11.17 -10.20 -2.52
CA MET A 32 -11.34 -11.61 -2.83
C MET A 32 -12.20 -12.32 -1.75
N MET A 33 -12.00 -11.98 -0.48
CA MET A 33 -12.79 -12.51 0.63
C MET A 33 -14.26 -12.12 0.53
N ILE A 34 -14.58 -10.86 0.22
CA ILE A 34 -15.98 -10.44 0.01
C ILE A 34 -16.61 -11.14 -1.18
N LYS A 35 -15.87 -11.28 -2.29
CA LYS A 35 -16.36 -11.98 -3.48
C LYS A 35 -16.70 -13.43 -3.16
N ARG A 36 -15.86 -14.11 -2.35
CA ARG A 36 -16.10 -15.47 -1.88
C ARG A 36 -17.26 -15.55 -0.88
N TYR A 37 -17.39 -14.58 0.02
CA TYR A 37 -18.52 -14.50 0.95
C TYR A 37 -19.85 -14.34 0.22
N LYS A 38 -19.93 -13.47 -0.80
CA LYS A 38 -21.16 -13.31 -1.60
C LYS A 38 -21.54 -14.58 -2.36
N ALA A 39 -20.57 -15.39 -2.77
CA ALA A 39 -20.82 -16.67 -3.43
C ALA A 39 -21.21 -17.78 -2.44
N SER A 40 -20.73 -17.71 -1.20
CA SER A 40 -21.02 -18.67 -0.14
C SER A 40 -22.17 -18.15 0.72
N ASN A 41 -23.38 -18.63 0.48
CA ASN A 41 -24.62 -18.21 1.17
C ASN A 41 -24.70 -18.69 2.64
N ASN A 42 -23.58 -18.63 3.38
CA ASN A 42 -23.40 -19.25 4.68
C ASN A 42 -23.38 -18.18 5.81
N PRO A 43 -24.39 -18.14 6.70
CA PRO A 43 -24.53 -17.13 7.74
C PRO A 43 -23.34 -17.07 8.71
N GLY A 44 -22.70 -18.21 9.01
CA GLY A 44 -21.54 -18.29 9.90
C GLY A 44 -20.27 -17.61 9.38
N SER A 45 -20.22 -17.26 8.09
CA SER A 45 -19.06 -16.58 7.49
C SER A 45 -19.00 -15.07 7.75
N ARG A 46 -20.11 -14.46 8.24
CA ARG A 46 -20.20 -13.01 8.43
C ARG A 46 -19.31 -12.50 9.57
N SER A 47 -19.37 -13.15 10.75
CA SER A 47 -18.57 -12.76 11.91
C SER A 47 -17.06 -12.90 11.64
N ASN A 48 -16.67 -13.96 10.94
CA ASN A 48 -15.28 -14.18 10.50
C ASN A 48 -14.81 -13.09 9.53
N LEU A 49 -15.65 -12.70 8.56
CA LEU A 49 -15.34 -11.62 7.62
C LEU A 49 -15.14 -10.28 8.33
N LEU A 50 -16.01 -9.94 9.28
CA LEU A 50 -15.89 -8.69 10.06
C LEU A 50 -14.64 -8.68 10.95
N ARG A 51 -14.29 -9.81 11.55
CA ARG A 51 -13.07 -9.94 12.37
C ARG A 51 -11.82 -9.75 11.51
N LEU A 52 -11.77 -10.38 10.34
CA LEU A 52 -10.67 -10.24 9.39
C LEU A 52 -10.58 -8.81 8.86
N HIS A 53 -11.70 -8.16 8.53
CA HIS A 53 -11.71 -6.76 8.15
C HIS A 53 -11.02 -5.87 9.18
N LYS A 54 -11.29 -6.05 10.47
CA LYS A 54 -10.67 -5.24 11.54
C LYS A 54 -9.15 -5.45 11.63
N VAL A 55 -8.66 -6.66 11.37
CA VAL A 55 -7.21 -6.96 11.36
C VAL A 55 -6.56 -6.32 10.12
N PHE A 56 -7.11 -6.59 8.93
CA PHE A 56 -6.59 -6.05 7.68
C PHE A 56 -6.70 -4.52 7.62
N SER A 57 -7.70 -3.91 8.27
CA SER A 57 -7.85 -2.45 8.37
C SER A 57 -6.74 -1.81 9.19
N ARG A 58 -6.35 -2.44 10.29
CA ARG A 58 -5.18 -1.97 11.07
C ARG A 58 -3.89 -2.09 10.27
N ILE A 59 -3.71 -3.18 9.53
CA ILE A 59 -2.55 -3.36 8.65
C ILE A 59 -2.57 -2.28 7.56
N PHE A 60 -3.70 -2.05 6.89
CA PHE A 60 -3.83 -1.05 5.84
C PHE A 60 -3.50 0.36 6.35
N ILE A 61 -4.04 0.77 7.50
CA ILE A 61 -3.78 2.08 8.09
C ILE A 61 -2.31 2.21 8.52
N ALA A 62 -1.74 1.18 9.15
CA ALA A 62 -0.33 1.18 9.54
C ALA A 62 0.59 1.28 8.31
N SER A 63 0.30 0.53 7.25
CA SER A 63 1.02 0.61 5.97
C SER A 63 0.86 1.98 5.31
N LEU A 64 -0.34 2.58 5.34
CA LEU A 64 -0.59 3.91 4.79
C LEU A 64 0.18 4.99 5.56
N LEU A 65 0.14 4.97 6.88
CA LEU A 65 0.88 5.91 7.73
C LEU A 65 2.38 5.78 7.51
N TRP A 66 2.90 4.55 7.45
CA TRP A 66 4.31 4.31 7.20
C TRP A 66 4.72 4.73 5.79
N MET A 67 3.89 4.47 4.78
CA MET A 67 4.13 4.92 3.40
C MET A 67 4.22 6.44 3.33
N LEU A 68 3.30 7.16 3.98
CA LEU A 68 3.33 8.63 4.03
C LEU A 68 4.56 9.15 4.79
N ALA A 69 4.89 8.57 5.95
CA ALA A 69 6.05 8.96 6.74
C ALA A 69 7.39 8.64 6.03
N GLY A 70 7.52 7.43 5.47
CA GLY A 70 8.69 6.97 4.72
C GLY A 70 8.85 7.63 3.35
N GLY A 71 7.81 8.28 2.84
CA GLY A 71 7.87 9.11 1.64
C GLY A 71 8.62 10.43 1.86
N ILE A 72 8.64 10.96 3.09
CA ILE A 72 9.29 12.24 3.40
C ILE A 72 10.81 12.20 3.18
N PRO A 73 11.58 11.23 3.74
CA PRO A 73 13.00 11.10 3.46
C PRO A 73 13.28 10.87 1.98
N ARG A 74 12.40 10.12 1.30
CA ARG A 74 12.54 9.80 -0.12
C ARG A 74 12.43 11.04 -0.99
N ILE A 75 11.45 11.92 -0.76
CA ILE A 75 11.28 13.17 -1.52
C ILE A 75 12.47 14.10 -1.28
N LEU A 76 12.94 14.20 -0.03
CA LEU A 76 14.08 15.06 0.33
C LEU A 76 15.40 14.60 -0.31
N THR A 77 15.58 13.29 -0.47
CA THR A 77 16.78 12.71 -1.12
C THR A 77 16.65 12.56 -2.64
N PHE A 78 15.43 12.64 -3.17
CA PHE A 78 15.14 12.48 -4.59
C PHE A 78 15.84 13.52 -5.48
N ARG A 79 15.80 14.80 -5.04
CA ARG A 79 16.40 15.92 -5.78
C ARG A 79 17.92 15.82 -5.85
N SER A 80 18.56 15.35 -4.78
CA SER A 80 20.02 15.36 -4.62
C SER A 80 20.71 14.12 -5.20
N PHE A 81 20.05 12.96 -5.21
CA PHE A 81 20.65 11.70 -5.68
C PHE A 81 20.00 11.12 -6.93
N GLU A 82 18.68 10.94 -6.96
CA GLU A 82 18.03 10.22 -8.07
C GLU A 82 17.93 11.09 -9.33
N TRP A 83 17.65 12.40 -9.22
CA TRP A 83 17.61 13.29 -10.38
C TRP A 83 19.00 13.51 -10.99
N SER A 84 20.01 13.77 -10.16
CA SER A 84 21.40 13.98 -10.61
C SER A 84 21.97 12.73 -11.29
N ASN A 85 21.73 11.55 -10.71
CA ASN A 85 22.24 10.28 -11.26
C ASN A 85 21.46 9.80 -12.49
N ALA A 86 20.15 10.08 -12.59
CA ALA A 86 19.34 9.76 -13.77
C ALA A 86 19.66 10.66 -14.97
N VAL A 87 19.97 11.94 -14.74
CA VAL A 87 20.44 12.87 -15.78
C VAL A 87 21.84 12.49 -16.26
N MET A 88 22.74 12.10 -15.34
CA MET A 88 24.10 11.65 -15.72
C MET A 88 24.12 10.32 -16.49
N ASN A 89 23.21 9.38 -16.20
CA ASN A 89 23.21 8.05 -16.83
C ASN A 89 22.12 7.86 -17.90
N GLN A 90 21.41 8.92 -18.32
CA GLN A 90 20.28 8.86 -19.27
C GLN A 90 19.15 7.85 -18.95
N HIS A 91 19.06 7.36 -17.71
CA HIS A 91 18.06 6.38 -17.27
C HIS A 91 16.73 7.00 -16.84
N ILE A 92 16.41 8.19 -17.37
CA ILE A 92 15.14 8.91 -17.15
C ILE A 92 13.92 7.98 -17.37
N PRO A 93 13.87 7.11 -18.40
CA PRO A 93 12.72 6.22 -18.62
C PRO A 93 12.50 5.23 -17.45
N GLY A 94 13.58 4.66 -16.90
CA GLY A 94 13.49 3.72 -15.78
C GLY A 94 12.96 4.37 -14.50
N LEU A 95 13.32 5.64 -14.28
CA LEU A 95 12.82 6.42 -13.15
C LEU A 95 11.31 6.65 -13.27
N ILE A 96 10.83 6.99 -14.47
CA ILE A 96 9.40 7.22 -14.76
C ILE A 96 8.59 5.95 -14.52
N VAL A 97 9.03 4.80 -15.07
CA VAL A 97 8.31 3.52 -14.91
C VAL A 97 8.17 3.13 -13.44
N ARG A 98 9.22 3.35 -12.63
CA ARG A 98 9.18 3.06 -11.19
C ARG A 98 8.13 3.91 -10.48
N HIS A 99 8.05 5.21 -10.78
CA HIS A 99 7.06 6.09 -10.19
C HIS A 99 5.64 5.76 -10.66
N LEU A 100 5.48 5.46 -11.94
CA LEU A 100 4.18 5.09 -12.49
C LEU A 100 3.68 3.78 -11.86
N THR A 101 4.55 2.79 -11.70
CA THR A 101 4.21 1.52 -11.05
C THR A 101 3.83 1.72 -9.58
N ALA A 102 4.61 2.52 -8.84
CA ALA A 102 4.31 2.81 -7.44
C ALA A 102 2.96 3.56 -7.32
N PHE A 103 2.72 4.54 -8.19
CA PHE A 103 1.47 5.29 -8.22
C PHE A 103 0.28 4.40 -8.54
N LEU A 104 0.40 3.51 -9.52
CA LEU A 104 -0.63 2.55 -9.89
C LEU A 104 -0.95 1.59 -8.73
N MET A 105 0.07 1.08 -8.04
CA MET A 105 -0.15 0.21 -6.87
C MET A 105 -0.91 0.93 -5.76
N ILE A 106 -0.51 2.16 -5.43
CA ILE A 106 -1.18 2.97 -4.41
C ILE A 106 -2.62 3.29 -4.82
N ALA A 107 -2.84 3.69 -6.08
CA ALA A 107 -4.15 4.03 -6.61
C ALA A 107 -5.09 2.81 -6.57
N LEU A 108 -4.63 1.64 -7.05
CA LEU A 108 -5.40 0.40 -7.05
C LEU A 108 -5.66 -0.09 -5.62
N GLY A 109 -4.64 -0.13 -4.76
CA GLY A 109 -4.77 -0.55 -3.37
C GLY A 109 -5.78 0.31 -2.61
N THR A 110 -5.67 1.63 -2.74
CA THR A 110 -6.62 2.59 -2.15
C THR A 110 -8.03 2.44 -2.73
N TYR A 111 -8.17 2.30 -4.05
CA TYR A 111 -9.45 2.11 -4.71
C TYR A 111 -10.19 0.85 -4.21
N PHE A 112 -9.48 -0.29 -4.17
CA PHE A 112 -10.03 -1.53 -3.64
C PHE A 112 -10.45 -1.36 -2.19
N TRP A 113 -9.58 -0.77 -1.36
CA TRP A 113 -9.86 -0.55 0.05
C TRP A 113 -11.13 0.28 0.29
N ILE A 114 -11.27 1.44 -0.37
CA ILE A 114 -12.46 2.30 -0.24
C ILE A 114 -13.73 1.55 -0.65
N ARG A 115 -13.69 0.83 -1.78
CA ARG A 115 -14.84 0.08 -2.29
C ARG A 115 -15.26 -1.04 -1.33
N ILE A 116 -14.29 -1.70 -0.71
CA ILE A 116 -14.49 -2.79 0.26
C ILE A 116 -15.04 -2.26 1.58
N SER A 117 -14.43 -1.23 2.14
CA SER A 117 -14.86 -0.66 3.41
C SER A 117 -16.30 -0.14 3.33
N LYS A 118 -16.71 0.44 2.19
CA LYS A 118 -18.12 0.79 1.94
C LYS A 118 -19.03 -0.45 1.98
N LYS A 119 -18.68 -1.51 1.24
CA LYS A 119 -19.46 -2.76 1.20
C LYS A 119 -19.58 -3.44 2.57
N ILE A 120 -18.55 -3.37 3.39
CA ILE A 120 -18.57 -3.98 4.74
C ILE A 120 -19.46 -3.18 5.67
N LYS A 121 -19.42 -1.83 5.60
CA LYS A 121 -20.34 -0.98 6.36
C LYS A 121 -21.80 -1.22 5.98
N GLU A 122 -22.09 -1.43 4.69
CA GLU A 122 -23.43 -1.82 4.23
C GLU A 122 -23.86 -3.15 4.87
N ILE A 123 -22.97 -4.16 4.88
CA ILE A 123 -23.22 -5.46 5.53
C ILE A 123 -23.37 -5.32 7.05
N GLU A 124 -22.69 -4.37 7.69
CA GLU A 124 -22.80 -4.11 9.12
C GLU A 124 -24.13 -3.43 9.49
N HIS A 125 -24.60 -2.47 8.68
CA HIS A 125 -25.85 -1.72 8.90
C HIS A 125 -27.13 -2.44 8.46
N SER A 126 -27.06 -3.45 7.58
CA SER A 126 -28.22 -4.25 7.18
C SER A 126 -28.60 -5.32 8.22
N SER A 127 -28.40 -5.01 9.51
CA SER A 127 -28.67 -5.83 10.69
C SER A 127 -29.55 -5.07 11.66
#